data_AF-A0A944W463-F1
#
_entry.id   AF-A0A944W463-F1
#
_cell.length_a   1.000
_cell.length_b   1.000
_cell.length_c   1.000
_cell.angle_alpha   90.00
_cell.angle_beta   90.00
_cell.angle_gamma   90.00
#
_symmetry.space_group_name_H-M   'P 1'
#
loop_
_entity.id
_entity.type
_entity.pdbx_description
1 polymer ?
#
loop_
_entity_poly.entity_id
_entity_poly.type
_entity_poly.pdbx_seq_one_letter_code
_entity_poly.pdbx_strand_id
1 'polypeptide(L)'
;MPESEGRQYLPSFAELVDRLTVDQIKEVLAPSGGGLIADEIRTLENDIDLIIDQQDVTLSARMLRKVIVIAQINLHIWHNKDQMQAEPDRYAELLTMAHQLNGIRNRIKNSLLDDSGDATDAARHTNTETDGLEGWDISL
;
A
#
# COMPACT_ATOMS: atom_id res chain seq x y z
N MET A 1 4.60 19.89 -17.79
CA MET A 1 4.50 19.59 -16.36
C MET A 1 5.73 20.18 -15.70
N PRO A 2 5.61 21.03 -14.68
CA PRO A 2 6.80 21.51 -13.98
C PRO A 2 7.49 20.28 -13.38
N GLU A 3 8.81 20.24 -13.52
CA GLU A 3 9.64 19.17 -12.98
C GLU A 3 9.43 19.06 -11.46
N SER A 4 9.39 17.82 -10.99
CA SER A 4 9.30 17.43 -9.59
C SER A 4 10.56 17.82 -8.82
N GLU A 5 10.87 19.12 -8.70
CA GLU A 5 11.99 19.60 -7.92
C GLU A 5 11.77 19.22 -6.45
N GLY A 6 12.40 18.11 -6.03
CA GLY A 6 12.43 17.64 -4.64
C GLY A 6 11.91 16.23 -4.38
N ARG A 7 11.21 15.59 -5.33
CA ARG A 7 10.73 14.20 -5.15
C ARG A 7 11.75 13.18 -5.64
N GLN A 8 12.00 12.16 -4.84
CA GLN A 8 12.91 11.06 -5.21
C GLN A 8 12.19 9.92 -5.94
N TYR A 9 10.90 9.75 -5.72
CA TYR A 9 10.03 8.73 -6.31
C TYR A 9 8.99 9.35 -7.24
N LEU A 10 8.90 8.82 -8.46
CA LEU A 10 7.90 9.17 -9.49
C LEU A 10 6.48 8.57 -9.35
N PRO A 11 6.22 7.49 -8.58
CA PRO A 11 4.86 6.94 -8.42
C PRO A 11 3.85 7.93 -7.82
N SER A 12 2.57 7.57 -7.91
CA SER A 12 1.44 8.35 -7.37
C SER A 12 1.38 8.33 -5.84
N PHE A 13 0.58 9.22 -5.25
CA PHE A 13 0.32 9.26 -3.81
C PHE A 13 -0.03 7.88 -3.23
N ALA A 14 -0.96 7.16 -3.88
CA ALA A 14 -1.43 5.85 -3.41
C ALA A 14 -0.32 4.78 -3.42
N GLU A 15 0.63 4.85 -4.37
CA GLU A 15 1.79 3.94 -4.40
C GLU A 15 2.79 4.24 -3.30
N LEU A 16 3.04 5.53 -3.03
CA LEU A 16 3.96 5.91 -1.95
C LEU A 16 3.40 5.52 -0.58
N VAL A 17 2.11 5.74 -0.35
CA VAL A 17 1.42 5.29 0.87
C VAL A 17 1.49 3.77 1.01
N ASP A 18 1.19 3.02 -0.06
CA ASP A 18 1.30 1.56 -0.05
C ASP A 18 2.71 1.10 0.31
N ARG A 19 3.72 1.68 -0.33
CA ARG A 19 5.13 1.38 -0.05
C ARG A 19 5.53 1.74 1.37
N LEU A 20 5.12 2.90 1.88
CA LEU A 20 5.38 3.32 3.26
C LEU A 20 4.85 2.28 4.25
N THR A 21 3.64 1.77 4.03
CA THR A 21 3.09 0.73 4.93
C THR A 21 3.88 -0.58 4.89
N VAL A 22 4.42 -0.95 3.72
CA VAL A 22 5.28 -2.14 3.58
C VAL A 22 6.63 -1.93 4.26
N ASP A 23 7.26 -0.78 4.05
CA ASP A 23 8.56 -0.47 4.65
C ASP A 23 8.45 -0.32 6.18
N GLN A 24 7.32 0.20 6.69
CA GLN A 24 7.01 0.19 8.12
C GLN A 24 6.90 -1.24 8.69
N ILE A 25 6.29 -2.18 7.98
CA ILE A 25 6.23 -3.59 8.40
C ILE A 25 7.66 -4.18 8.45
N LYS A 26 8.48 -3.91 7.43
CA LYS A 26 9.88 -4.37 7.40
C LYS A 26 10.70 -3.78 8.55
N GLU A 27 10.51 -2.51 8.87
CA GLU A 27 11.23 -1.85 9.97
C GLU A 27 10.98 -2.58 11.31
N VAL A 28 9.74 -3.01 11.54
CA VAL A 28 9.34 -3.72 12.76
C VAL A 28 9.80 -5.19 12.75
N LEU A 29 9.65 -5.88 11.61
CA LEU A 29 9.85 -7.34 11.54
C LEU A 29 11.27 -7.77 11.10
N ALA A 30 12.06 -6.89 10.49
CA ALA A 30 13.40 -7.19 9.96
C ALA A 30 14.48 -6.24 10.53
N PRO A 31 14.81 -6.34 11.83
CA PRO A 31 15.68 -5.38 12.54
C PRO A 31 17.12 -5.32 12.02
N SER A 32 17.60 -6.35 11.30
CA SER A 32 18.97 -6.44 10.77
C SER A 32 19.30 -5.45 9.63
N GLY A 33 18.31 -4.66 9.16
CA GLY A 33 18.48 -3.65 8.10
C GLY A 33 17.95 -2.25 8.48
N GLY A 34 17.69 -1.98 9.76
CA GLY A 34 16.88 -0.84 10.21
C GLY A 34 17.37 0.54 9.75
N GLY A 35 18.70 0.76 9.61
CA GLY A 35 19.23 2.04 9.15
C GLY A 35 18.83 2.40 7.72
N LEU A 36 18.92 1.43 6.80
CA LEU A 36 18.53 1.64 5.39
C LEU A 36 17.03 1.80 5.24
N ILE A 37 16.24 1.01 6.00
CA ILE A 37 14.77 1.09 5.96
C ILE A 37 14.29 2.43 6.52
N ALA A 38 14.89 2.91 7.61
CA ALA A 38 14.55 4.21 8.19
C ALA A 38 14.84 5.37 7.21
N ASP A 39 15.94 5.29 6.45
CA ASP A 39 16.25 6.27 5.42
C ASP A 39 15.24 6.20 4.25
N GLU A 40 14.84 5.00 3.82
CA GLU A 40 13.77 4.82 2.81
C GLU A 40 12.43 5.40 3.28
N ILE A 41 12.05 5.16 4.54
CA ILE A 41 10.83 5.71 5.15
C ILE A 41 10.88 7.23 5.14
N ARG A 42 12.00 7.86 5.55
CA ARG A 42 12.12 9.33 5.52
C ARG A 42 12.00 9.91 4.11
N THR A 43 12.55 9.23 3.10
CA THR A 43 12.37 9.64 1.70
C THR A 43 10.90 9.55 1.29
N LEU A 44 10.20 8.49 1.67
CA LEU A 44 8.78 8.33 1.39
C LEU A 44 7.92 9.40 2.08
N GLU A 45 8.21 9.70 3.34
CA GLU A 45 7.56 10.79 4.10
C GLU A 45 7.73 12.13 3.38
N ASN A 46 8.96 12.50 3.02
CA ASN A 46 9.24 13.73 2.28
C ASN A 46 8.44 13.80 0.96
N ASP A 47 8.43 12.73 0.18
CA ASP A 47 7.73 12.72 -1.10
C ASP A 47 6.21 12.77 -0.94
N ILE A 48 5.66 12.12 0.09
CA ILE A 48 4.24 12.17 0.44
C ILE A 48 3.86 13.59 0.88
N ASP A 49 4.64 14.22 1.75
CA ASP A 49 4.41 15.59 2.21
C ASP A 49 4.43 16.58 1.04
N LEU A 50 5.39 16.45 0.12
CA LEU A 50 5.44 17.25 -1.10
C LEU A 50 4.18 17.09 -1.96
N ILE A 51 3.64 15.87 -2.09
CA ILE A 51 2.39 15.66 -2.83
C ILE A 51 1.20 16.30 -2.11
N ILE A 52 1.11 16.11 -0.78
CA ILE A 52 0.04 16.68 0.04
C ILE A 52 -0.01 18.20 -0.15
N ASP A 53 1.14 18.87 -0.06
CA ASP A 53 1.26 20.31 -0.22
C ASP A 53 0.98 20.78 -1.65
N GLN A 54 1.47 20.06 -2.67
CA GLN A 54 1.33 20.45 -4.08
C GLN A 54 -0.08 20.24 -4.63
N GLN A 55 -0.76 19.19 -4.17
CA GLN A 55 -2.08 18.79 -4.67
C GLN A 55 -3.23 19.16 -3.73
N ASP A 56 -2.93 19.81 -2.59
CA ASP A 56 -3.91 20.17 -1.56
C ASP A 56 -4.73 18.94 -1.10
N VAL A 57 -4.03 17.82 -0.88
CA VAL A 57 -4.64 16.54 -0.53
C VAL A 57 -5.35 16.67 0.83
N THR A 58 -6.67 16.51 0.83
CA THR A 58 -7.47 16.68 2.04
C THR A 58 -7.33 15.48 2.99
N LEU A 59 -6.71 15.70 4.15
CA LEU A 59 -6.69 14.73 5.24
C LEU A 59 -8.10 14.59 5.85
N SER A 60 -8.82 13.53 5.46
CA SER A 60 -10.13 13.18 6.01
C SER A 60 -10.09 11.91 6.85
N ALA A 61 -11.09 11.72 7.72
CA ALA A 61 -11.25 10.46 8.46
C ALA A 61 -11.38 9.24 7.51
N ARG A 62 -11.94 9.44 6.31
CA ARG A 62 -12.06 8.40 5.29
C ARG A 62 -10.71 8.07 4.66
N MET A 63 -9.91 9.09 4.34
CA MET A 63 -8.54 8.91 3.86
C MET A 63 -7.69 8.16 4.89
N LEU A 64 -7.72 8.57 6.15
CA LEU A 64 -6.99 7.87 7.22
C LEU A 64 -7.42 6.40 7.34
N ARG A 65 -8.73 6.13 7.23
CA ARG A 65 -9.23 4.74 7.25
C ARG A 65 -8.76 3.92 6.04
N LYS A 66 -8.64 4.52 4.85
CA LYS A 66 -8.04 3.85 3.67
C LYS A 66 -6.57 3.49 3.92
N VAL A 67 -5.78 4.39 4.52
CA VAL A 67 -4.38 4.11 4.90
C VAL A 67 -4.31 2.95 5.90
N ILE A 68 -5.16 2.95 6.94
CA ILE A 68 -5.22 1.88 7.93
C ILE A 68 -5.55 0.53 7.27
N VAL A 69 -6.51 0.51 6.36
CA VAL A 69 -6.87 -0.71 5.63
C VAL A 69 -5.69 -1.22 4.79
N ILE A 70 -5.00 -0.36 4.05
CA ILE A 70 -3.82 -0.77 3.26
C ILE A 70 -2.75 -1.39 4.17
N ALA A 71 -2.47 -0.76 5.32
CA ALA A 71 -1.52 -1.30 6.29
C ALA A 71 -1.92 -2.68 6.82
N GLN A 72 -3.19 -2.88 7.17
CA GLN A 72 -3.71 -4.18 7.63
C GLN A 72 -3.61 -5.25 6.53
N ILE A 73 -4.00 -4.92 5.30
CA ILE A 73 -3.94 -5.85 4.17
C ILE A 73 -2.50 -6.23 3.84
N ASN A 74 -1.57 -5.28 3.85
CA ASN A 74 -0.15 -5.56 3.64
C ASN A 74 0.44 -6.45 4.75
N LEU A 75 0.02 -6.27 6.00
CA LEU A 75 0.44 -7.15 7.10
C LEU A 75 -0.09 -8.59 6.91
N HIS A 76 -1.35 -8.76 6.50
CA HIS A 76 -1.89 -10.09 6.21
C HIS A 76 -1.19 -10.76 5.02
N ILE A 77 -0.89 -10.00 3.95
CA ILE A 77 -0.11 -10.52 2.81
C ILE A 77 1.30 -10.94 3.27
N TRP A 78 1.94 -10.16 4.14
CA TRP A 78 3.24 -10.51 4.72
C TRP A 78 3.16 -11.83 5.50
N HIS A 79 2.17 -11.98 6.39
CA HIS A 79 1.99 -13.21 7.16
C HIS A 79 1.70 -14.42 6.27
N ASN A 80 0.90 -14.27 5.21
CA ASN A 80 0.67 -15.35 4.25
C ASN A 80 1.99 -15.78 3.57
N LYS A 81 2.86 -14.82 3.22
CA LYS A 81 4.18 -15.12 2.64
C LYS A 81 5.06 -15.91 3.60
N ASP A 82 5.09 -15.55 4.88
CA ASP A 82 5.87 -16.29 5.89
C ASP A 82 5.28 -17.69 6.11
N GLN A 83 3.96 -17.82 6.17
CA GLN A 83 3.27 -19.11 6.32
C GLN A 83 3.46 -20.02 5.10
N MET A 84 3.50 -19.49 3.88
CA MET A 84 3.80 -20.28 2.67
C MET A 84 5.17 -20.96 2.77
N GLN A 85 6.15 -20.32 3.41
CA GLN A 85 7.48 -20.90 3.62
C GLN A 85 7.47 -21.95 4.73
N ALA A 86 6.66 -21.75 5.77
CA ALA A 86 6.58 -22.64 6.93
C ALA A 86 5.66 -23.86 6.72
N GLU A 87 4.61 -23.73 5.90
CA GLU A 87 3.55 -24.72 5.70
C GLU A 87 3.36 -25.05 4.20
N PRO A 88 4.28 -25.83 3.59
CA PRO A 88 4.22 -26.13 2.14
C PRO A 88 2.90 -26.78 1.68
N ASP A 89 2.27 -27.57 2.55
CA ASP A 89 1.00 -28.25 2.25
C ASP A 89 -0.16 -27.26 2.06
N ARG A 90 -0.06 -26.04 2.61
CA ARG A 90 -1.06 -24.96 2.49
C ARG A 90 -0.64 -23.88 1.50
N TYR A 91 0.46 -24.07 0.78
CA TYR A 91 1.02 -23.06 -0.12
C TYR A 91 -0.01 -22.52 -1.13
N ALA A 92 -0.75 -23.41 -1.78
CA ALA A 92 -1.74 -23.03 -2.79
C ALA A 92 -2.90 -22.20 -2.20
N GLU A 93 -3.43 -22.61 -1.05
CA GLU A 93 -4.49 -21.90 -0.31
C GLU A 93 -4.02 -20.48 0.07
N LEU A 94 -2.85 -20.38 0.69
CA LEU A 94 -2.28 -19.10 1.12
C LEU A 94 -1.96 -18.19 -0.07
N LEU A 95 -1.49 -18.75 -1.19
CA LEU A 95 -1.17 -18.00 -2.39
C LEU A 95 -2.44 -17.40 -3.01
N THR A 96 -3.51 -18.20 -3.11
CA THR A 96 -4.82 -17.71 -3.53
C THR A 96 -5.31 -16.59 -2.63
N MET A 97 -5.23 -16.76 -1.31
CA MET A 97 -5.62 -15.74 -0.35
C MET A 97 -4.80 -14.45 -0.51
N ALA A 98 -3.48 -14.55 -0.67
CA ALA A 98 -2.62 -13.38 -0.90
C ALA A 98 -2.97 -12.63 -2.20
N HIS A 99 -3.32 -13.36 -3.27
CA HIS A 99 -3.79 -12.74 -4.51
C HIS A 99 -5.11 -11.99 -4.33
N GLN A 100 -6.08 -12.57 -3.61
CA GLN A 100 -7.36 -11.90 -3.38
C GLN A 100 -7.18 -10.67 -2.46
N LEU A 101 -6.31 -10.76 -1.45
CA LEU A 101 -5.97 -9.61 -0.58
C LEU A 101 -5.30 -8.47 -1.38
N ASN A 102 -4.46 -8.81 -2.37
CA ASN A 102 -3.93 -7.81 -3.31
C ASN A 102 -5.07 -7.11 -4.08
N GLY A 103 -6.14 -7.83 -4.43
CA GLY A 103 -7.34 -7.25 -5.05
C GLY A 103 -7.99 -6.17 -4.17
N ILE A 104 -8.18 -6.45 -2.87
CA ILE A 104 -8.67 -5.48 -1.90
C ILE A 104 -7.74 -4.27 -1.82
N ARG A 105 -6.44 -4.50 -1.63
CA ARG A 105 -5.43 -3.44 -1.56
C ARG A 105 -5.50 -2.52 -2.76
N ASN A 106 -5.58 -3.09 -3.97
CA ASN A 106 -5.65 -2.35 -5.21
C ASN A 106 -6.95 -1.53 -5.35
N ARG A 107 -8.09 -2.04 -4.88
CA ARG A 107 -9.33 -1.25 -4.80
C ARG A 107 -9.17 -0.03 -3.88
N ILE A 108 -8.54 -0.20 -2.72
CA ILE A 108 -8.32 0.91 -1.78
C ILE A 108 -7.30 1.91 -2.33
N LYS A 109 -6.22 1.45 -2.98
CA LYS A 109 -5.25 2.30 -3.68
C LYS A 109 -5.92 3.11 -4.78
N ASN A 110 -6.77 2.50 -5.61
CA ASN A 110 -7.56 3.22 -6.61
C ASN A 110 -8.44 4.30 -5.96
N SER A 111 -9.06 3.99 -4.83
CA SER A 111 -9.87 4.94 -4.08
C SER A 111 -9.05 6.07 -3.43
N LEU A 112 -7.76 5.84 -3.11
CA LEU A 112 -6.84 6.90 -2.67
C LEU A 112 -6.38 7.78 -3.84
N LEU A 113 -6.17 7.20 -5.04
CA LEU A 113 -5.86 7.99 -6.24
C LEU A 113 -6.97 8.97 -6.58
N ASP A 114 -8.22 8.54 -6.43
CA ASP A 114 -9.39 9.39 -6.63
C ASP A 114 -9.43 10.53 -5.59
N ASP A 115 -9.16 10.23 -4.31
CA ASP A 115 -9.15 11.23 -3.23
C ASP A 115 -7.99 12.25 -3.37
N SER A 116 -6.83 11.84 -3.88
CA SER A 116 -5.66 12.71 -4.02
C SER A 116 -5.64 13.51 -5.32
N GLY A 117 -6.53 13.20 -6.28
CA GLY A 117 -6.53 13.86 -7.59
C GLY A 117 -5.49 13.31 -8.58
N ASP A 118 -4.81 12.22 -8.23
CA ASP A 118 -3.76 11.56 -9.05
C ASP A 118 -4.33 10.52 -10.04
N ALA A 119 -5.65 10.36 -10.10
CA ALA A 119 -6.30 9.34 -10.90
C ALA A 119 -6.06 9.55 -12.41
N THR A 120 -5.22 8.69 -12.99
CA THR A 120 -5.01 8.56 -14.43
C THR A 120 -5.19 7.10 -14.85
N ASP A 121 -5.51 6.86 -16.12
CA ASP A 121 -5.66 5.49 -16.65
C ASP A 121 -4.40 4.64 -16.43
N ALA A 122 -3.22 5.27 -16.49
CA ALA A 122 -1.93 4.60 -16.25
C ALA A 122 -1.68 4.29 -14.77
N ALA A 123 -2.27 5.04 -13.83
CA ALA A 123 -2.09 4.84 -12.39
C ALA A 123 -3.09 3.84 -11.80
N ARG A 124 -4.20 3.53 -12.49
CA ARG A 124 -5.23 2.63 -11.97
C ARG A 124 -4.79 1.17 -12.02
N HIS A 125 -5.02 0.47 -10.91
CA HIS A 125 -4.85 -0.98 -10.83
C HIS A 125 -6.05 -1.71 -11.38
N THR A 126 -5.80 -2.66 -12.29
CA THR A 126 -6.85 -3.48 -12.92
C THR A 126 -7.08 -4.80 -12.19
N ASN A 127 -6.04 -5.37 -11.55
CA ASN A 127 -6.17 -6.57 -10.74
C ASN A 127 -6.84 -6.23 -9.40
N THR A 128 -8.17 -6.22 -9.40
CA THR A 128 -9.01 -5.86 -8.25
C THR A 128 -9.99 -6.97 -7.89
N GLU A 129 -9.79 -8.19 -8.40
CA GLU A 129 -10.66 -9.33 -8.12
C GLU A 129 -10.51 -9.80 -6.67
N THR A 130 -11.65 -10.09 -6.03
CA THR A 130 -11.71 -10.54 -4.62
C THR A 130 -12.60 -11.77 -4.47
N ASP A 131 -12.89 -12.46 -5.57
CA ASP A 131 -13.81 -13.60 -5.59
C ASP A 131 -13.30 -14.69 -4.67
N GLY A 132 -14.14 -15.14 -3.72
CA GLY A 132 -13.79 -16.16 -2.73
C GLY A 132 -13.22 -15.65 -1.40
N LEU A 133 -13.16 -14.33 -1.16
CA LEU A 133 -12.86 -13.76 0.16
C LEU A 133 -14.14 -13.54 0.98
N GLU A 134 -14.71 -14.62 1.52
CA GLU A 134 -15.83 -14.50 2.46
C GLU A 134 -15.39 -13.81 3.76
N GLY A 135 -16.14 -12.80 4.21
CA GLY A 135 -15.90 -12.10 5.48
C GLY A 135 -14.87 -10.97 5.45
N TRP A 136 -14.30 -10.66 4.28
CA TRP A 136 -13.35 -9.55 4.10
C TRP A 136 -14.00 -8.29 3.50
N ASP A 137 -15.30 -8.12 3.72
CA ASP A 137 -16.06 -6.96 3.25
C ASP A 137 -15.61 -5.69 3.97
N ILE A 138 -14.96 -4.79 3.24
CA ILE A 138 -14.51 -3.50 3.77
C ILE A 138 -15.56 -2.44 3.47
N SER A 139 -16.21 -1.94 4.51
CA SER A 139 -17.28 -0.95 4.41
C SER A 139 -16.76 0.48 4.21
N LEU A 140 -16.01 0.76 3.15
CA LEU A 140 -15.43 2.10 2.88
C LEU A 140 -16.31 3.01 2.02
#